data_AF-A0A6A6T9T7-F1
#
_entry.id   AF-A0A6A6T9T7-F1
#
_cell.length_a   1.000
_cell.length_b   1.000
_cell.length_c   1.000
_cell.angle_alpha   90.00
_cell.angle_beta   90.00
_cell.angle_gamma   90.00
#
_symmetry.space_group_name_H-M   'P 1'
#
loop_
_entity.id
_entity.type
_entity.pdbx_description
1 polymer ?
#
loop_
_entity_poly.entity_id
_entity_poly.type
_entity_poly.pdbx_seq_one_letter_code
_entity_poly.pdbx_strand_id
1 'polypeptide(L)'
;MTNLRKTNLRRSNLRRTNLRKTSLRKMSLRKTSLRKTDQDANVLFVLQTMYFLIKTWAFRSNAWKECNFAHVNLTDIHRQSDAVFIGILQKLRLGRKLHRQEKDLLLDHESETVNAVQLFGTRAEVKHINDHRFNKLVSTARSYSSFDHCRWNGDKGHDHRARSTDGETLLALKDPKYDPQVQLKKVLPIHWSQGHRFH
;
A
#
# COMPACT_ATOMS: atom_id res chain seq x y z
N MET A 1 -53.12 -4.45 -39.24
CA MET A 1 -52.70 -4.52 -37.82
C MET A 1 -51.18 -4.45 -37.75
N THR A 2 -50.71 -3.42 -37.05
CA THR A 2 -49.37 -3.18 -36.46
C THR A 2 -48.54 -4.44 -36.21
N ASN A 3 -47.23 -4.49 -36.48
CA ASN A 3 -46.25 -3.70 -35.73
C ASN A 3 -44.91 -3.53 -36.50
N LEU A 4 -44.54 -2.28 -36.73
CA LEU A 4 -43.19 -1.82 -37.09
C LEU A 4 -42.37 -1.65 -35.81
N ARG A 5 -41.12 -2.12 -35.77
CA ARG A 5 -39.99 -1.47 -35.06
C ARG A 5 -38.67 -2.06 -35.57
N LYS A 6 -37.99 -1.36 -36.48
CA LYS A 6 -36.99 -0.30 -36.21
C LYS A 6 -35.79 -0.87 -35.46
N THR A 7 -34.73 -1.27 -36.17
CA THR A 7 -33.59 -0.44 -36.63
C THR A 7 -32.80 0.22 -35.49
N ASN A 8 -31.47 0.15 -35.63
CA ASN A 8 -30.50 1.25 -35.54
C ASN A 8 -29.42 1.22 -34.44
N LEU A 9 -28.20 1.00 -34.95
CA LEU A 9 -27.09 1.95 -34.99
C LEU A 9 -26.31 2.30 -33.71
N ARG A 10 -24.98 2.34 -33.92
CA ARG A 10 -23.93 3.16 -33.27
C ARG A 10 -23.46 2.61 -31.93
N ARG A 11 -22.22 2.09 -31.81
CA ARG A 11 -20.95 2.85 -32.00
C ARG A 11 -21.13 4.33 -31.61
N SER A 12 -21.25 4.58 -30.31
CA SER A 12 -21.14 5.93 -29.77
C SER A 12 -20.39 5.88 -28.44
N ASN A 13 -19.09 6.16 -28.54
CA ASN A 13 -18.41 7.12 -27.67
C ASN A 13 -18.83 7.11 -26.19
N LEU A 14 -18.16 6.32 -25.35
CA LEU A 14 -17.96 6.67 -23.94
C LEU A 14 -16.94 7.82 -23.82
N ARG A 15 -17.11 8.88 -24.62
CA ARG A 15 -16.46 10.16 -24.39
C ARG A 15 -17.28 10.87 -23.32
N ARG A 16 -16.62 11.16 -22.19
CA ARG A 16 -16.91 12.32 -21.34
C ARG A 16 -18.39 12.51 -21.00
N THR A 17 -18.99 11.57 -20.27
CA THR A 17 -20.14 11.94 -19.45
C THR A 17 -19.63 12.43 -18.10
N ASN A 18 -19.95 13.69 -17.83
CA ASN A 18 -19.72 14.41 -16.59
C ASN A 18 -20.24 13.62 -15.35
N LEU A 19 -19.43 12.70 -14.80
CA LEU A 19 -19.72 12.07 -13.51
C LEU A 19 -19.30 12.96 -12.31
N ARG A 20 -18.96 14.23 -12.53
CA ARG A 20 -18.33 15.09 -11.51
C ARG A 20 -19.26 15.92 -10.63
N LYS A 21 -20.58 15.97 -10.85
CA LYS A 21 -21.44 16.84 -10.01
C LYS A 21 -22.85 16.34 -9.68
N THR A 22 -23.35 15.30 -10.31
CA THR A 22 -24.75 14.90 -10.14
C THR A 22 -24.84 13.53 -9.46
N SER A 23 -25.33 13.55 -8.21
CA SER A 23 -26.01 12.45 -7.48
C SER A 23 -25.33 11.83 -6.25
N LEU A 24 -24.10 12.18 -5.87
CA LEU A 24 -23.51 11.65 -4.60
C LEU A 24 -24.01 12.36 -3.32
N ARG A 25 -24.64 13.54 -3.42
CA ARG A 25 -25.28 14.21 -2.27
C ARG A 25 -26.70 13.74 -1.97
N LYS A 26 -27.32 12.96 -2.87
CA LYS A 26 -28.72 12.51 -2.75
C LYS A 26 -28.90 11.02 -2.49
N MET A 27 -27.82 10.23 -2.45
CA MET A 27 -27.90 8.89 -1.86
C MET A 27 -27.88 9.05 -0.35
N SER A 28 -29.02 9.55 0.13
CA SER A 28 -29.36 9.75 1.50
C SER A 28 -29.06 8.48 2.28
N LEU A 29 -28.36 8.63 3.39
CA LEU A 29 -28.28 7.69 4.51
C LEU A 29 -29.67 7.47 5.15
N ARG A 30 -30.71 7.27 4.34
CA ARG A 30 -31.97 6.72 4.80
C ARG A 30 -31.70 5.24 4.99
N LYS A 31 -31.70 4.85 6.25
CA LYS A 31 -31.97 3.49 6.73
C LYS A 31 -33.06 2.84 5.84
N THR A 32 -32.67 2.23 4.73
CA THR A 32 -33.56 1.38 3.96
C THR A 32 -33.51 0.04 4.66
N SER A 33 -34.62 -0.28 5.32
CA SER A 33 -34.87 -1.49 6.07
C SER A 33 -34.16 -2.71 5.51
N LEU A 34 -33.34 -3.31 6.38
CA LEU A 34 -32.65 -4.58 6.20
C LEU A 34 -33.62 -5.68 5.75
N ARG A 35 -33.62 -6.02 4.46
CA ARG A 35 -33.91 -7.38 4.01
C ARG A 35 -32.58 -7.98 3.61
N LYS A 36 -32.11 -8.94 4.41
CA LYS A 36 -30.87 -9.68 4.16
C LYS A 36 -31.05 -10.53 2.90
N THR A 37 -30.45 -10.12 1.79
CA THR A 37 -30.20 -11.02 0.65
C THR A 37 -28.71 -10.94 0.27
N ASP A 38 -28.10 -12.06 -0.11
CA ASP A 38 -26.66 -12.17 -0.40
C ASP A 38 -26.17 -11.22 -1.52
N GLN A 39 -27.09 -10.70 -2.35
CA GLN A 39 -26.78 -9.70 -3.36
C GLN A 39 -26.46 -8.31 -2.76
N ASP A 40 -26.99 -7.97 -1.58
CA ASP A 40 -26.75 -6.68 -0.92
C ASP A 40 -25.34 -6.59 -0.30
N ALA A 41 -24.76 -7.72 0.10
CA ALA A 41 -23.39 -7.78 0.62
C ALA A 41 -22.36 -7.41 -0.46
N ASN A 42 -22.56 -7.88 -1.69
CA ASN A 42 -21.71 -7.53 -2.82
C ASN A 42 -21.84 -6.05 -3.22
N VAL A 43 -23.05 -5.50 -3.22
CA VAL A 43 -23.26 -4.08 -3.51
C VAL A 43 -22.63 -3.21 -2.42
N LEU A 44 -22.81 -3.56 -1.15
CA LEU A 44 -22.18 -2.84 -0.04
C LEU A 44 -20.65 -2.92 -0.10
N PHE A 45 -20.10 -4.11 -0.40
CA PHE A 45 -18.66 -4.32 -0.56
C PHE A 45 -18.09 -3.49 -1.73
N VAL A 46 -18.77 -3.47 -2.88
CA VAL A 46 -18.38 -2.66 -4.05
C VAL A 46 -18.45 -1.16 -3.75
N LEU A 47 -19.53 -0.70 -3.11
CA LEU A 47 -19.65 0.71 -2.73
C LEU A 47 -18.59 1.12 -1.70
N GLN A 48 -18.25 0.24 -0.77
CA GLN A 48 -17.23 0.48 0.24
C GLN A 48 -15.81 0.48 -0.35
N THR A 49 -15.50 -0.46 -1.25
CA THR A 49 -14.22 -0.46 -1.98
C THR A 49 -14.10 0.72 -2.92
N MET A 50 -15.16 1.11 -3.64
CA MET A 50 -15.16 2.31 -4.47
C MET A 50 -15.00 3.58 -3.64
N TYR A 51 -15.69 3.70 -2.50
CA TYR A 51 -15.56 4.84 -1.60
C TYR A 51 -14.14 4.93 -1.02
N PHE A 52 -13.55 3.80 -0.63
CA PHE A 52 -12.17 3.73 -0.16
C PHE A 52 -11.19 4.15 -1.27
N LEU A 53 -11.32 3.59 -2.48
CA LEU A 53 -10.49 3.93 -3.63
C LEU A 53 -10.58 5.41 -4.04
N ILE A 54 -11.70 6.07 -3.74
CA ILE A 54 -11.88 7.50 -4.00
C ILE A 54 -11.13 8.37 -2.99
N LYS A 55 -10.94 7.88 -1.75
CA LYS A 55 -10.27 8.60 -0.67
C LYS A 55 -8.80 8.23 -0.47
N THR A 56 -8.28 7.23 -1.18
CA THR A 56 -6.90 6.74 -1.00
C THR A 56 -5.82 7.67 -1.55
N TRP A 57 -6.16 8.61 -2.44
CA TRP A 57 -5.18 9.48 -3.09
C TRP A 57 -5.22 10.90 -2.53
N ALA A 58 -4.06 11.42 -2.11
CA ALA A 58 -3.93 12.75 -1.51
C ALA A 58 -4.52 13.88 -2.38
N PHE A 59 -4.29 13.83 -3.69
CA PHE A 59 -4.79 14.81 -4.67
C PHE A 59 -6.32 14.76 -4.88
N ARG A 60 -7.02 13.80 -4.28
CA ARG A 60 -8.49 13.73 -4.27
C ARG A 60 -9.10 14.36 -3.01
N SER A 61 -8.27 14.80 -2.05
CA SER A 61 -8.74 15.45 -0.83
C SER A 61 -9.20 16.89 -1.09
N ASN A 62 -10.12 17.38 -0.25
CA ASN A 62 -10.55 18.78 -0.30
C ASN A 62 -9.41 19.73 0.05
N ALA A 63 -8.61 19.41 1.08
CA ALA A 63 -7.45 20.20 1.47
C ALA A 63 -6.48 20.43 0.30
N TRP A 64 -6.13 19.38 -0.46
CA TRP A 64 -5.28 19.52 -1.63
C TRP A 64 -5.88 20.45 -2.69
N LYS A 65 -7.20 20.37 -2.91
CA LYS A 65 -7.91 21.23 -3.86
C LYS A 65 -7.90 22.70 -3.41
N GLU A 66 -8.07 22.95 -2.12
CA GLU A 66 -8.06 24.29 -1.53
C GLU A 66 -6.67 24.93 -1.58
N CYS A 67 -5.60 24.13 -1.45
CA CYS A 67 -4.23 24.63 -1.60
C CYS A 67 -3.90 25.15 -3.02
N ASN A 68 -4.65 24.74 -4.04
CA ASN A 68 -4.49 25.18 -5.44
C ASN A 68 -3.01 25.17 -5.92
N PHE A 69 -2.31 24.06 -5.67
CA PHE A 69 -0.89 23.95 -5.98
C PHE A 69 -0.60 24.15 -7.47
N ALA A 70 0.50 24.85 -7.76
CA ALA A 70 1.14 24.79 -9.07
C ALA A 70 1.81 23.43 -9.24
N HIS A 71 1.74 22.87 -10.45
CA HIS A 71 2.33 21.58 -10.78
C HIS A 71 3.49 21.75 -11.75
N VAL A 72 4.66 21.20 -11.41
CA VAL A 72 5.85 21.17 -12.26
C VAL A 72 6.18 19.72 -12.56
N ASN A 73 6.29 19.36 -13.85
CA ASN A 73 6.67 18.03 -14.28
C ASN A 73 8.15 17.99 -14.65
N LEU A 74 8.97 17.34 -13.83
CA LEU A 74 10.38 17.11 -14.14
C LEU A 74 10.50 15.96 -15.14
N THR A 75 11.18 16.21 -16.25
CA THR A 75 11.34 15.24 -17.35
C THR A 75 12.70 14.56 -17.35
N ASP A 76 13.69 15.16 -16.70
CA ASP A 76 15.07 14.70 -16.74
C ASP A 76 15.30 13.59 -15.70
N ILE A 77 15.94 12.50 -16.13
CA ILE A 77 16.21 11.32 -15.31
C ILE A 77 17.71 11.27 -14.99
N HIS A 78 18.05 11.35 -13.70
CA HIS A 78 19.44 11.39 -13.24
C HIS A 78 19.94 10.08 -12.61
N ARG A 79 19.04 9.21 -12.13
CA ARG A 79 19.44 7.96 -11.43
C ARG A 79 19.99 6.92 -12.39
N GLN A 80 19.57 6.94 -13.66
CA GLN A 80 20.01 6.01 -14.70
C GLN A 80 20.35 6.80 -15.95
N SER A 81 21.41 6.39 -16.66
CA SER A 81 21.88 7.02 -17.90
C SER A 81 21.56 6.19 -19.16
N ASP A 82 21.27 4.91 -19.02
CA ASP A 82 20.95 4.02 -20.14
C ASP A 82 19.55 4.33 -20.70
N ALA A 83 19.52 4.81 -21.94
CA ALA A 83 18.30 5.19 -22.65
C ALA A 83 17.34 4.01 -22.91
N VAL A 84 17.88 2.81 -23.17
CA VAL A 84 17.06 1.60 -23.39
C VAL A 84 16.37 1.22 -22.09
N PHE A 85 17.13 1.19 -20.99
CA PHE A 85 16.58 0.88 -19.67
C PHE A 85 15.55 1.91 -19.21
N ILE A 86 15.82 3.21 -19.41
CA ILE A 86 14.86 4.29 -19.15
C ILE A 86 13.55 4.06 -19.92
N GLY A 87 13.65 3.70 -21.21
CA GLY A 87 12.49 3.42 -22.04
C GLY A 87 11.62 2.28 -21.49
N ILE A 88 12.24 1.22 -21.00
CA ILE A 88 11.55 0.09 -20.35
C ILE A 88 10.83 0.55 -19.07
N LEU A 89 11.51 1.31 -18.21
CA LEU A 89 10.90 1.82 -16.96
C LEU A 89 9.71 2.75 -17.23
N GLN A 90 9.79 3.59 -18.27
CA GLN A 90 8.68 4.45 -18.68
C GLN A 90 7.47 3.65 -19.19
N LYS A 91 7.71 2.57 -19.95
CA LYS A 91 6.64 1.65 -20.38
C LYS A 91 5.93 1.03 -19.17
N LEU A 92 6.70 0.53 -18.20
CA LEU A 92 6.16 -0.03 -16.96
C LEU A 92 5.34 1.00 -16.16
N ARG A 93 5.87 2.24 -16.00
CA ARG A 93 5.16 3.32 -15.31
C ARG A 93 3.80 3.65 -15.92
N LEU A 94 3.68 3.54 -17.25
CA LEU A 94 2.45 3.79 -17.99
C LEU A 94 1.56 2.55 -18.16
N GLY A 95 1.95 1.39 -17.61
CA GLY A 95 1.22 0.13 -17.74
C GLY A 95 1.24 -0.45 -19.16
N ARG A 96 2.23 -0.08 -19.99
CA ARG A 96 2.40 -0.63 -21.35
C ARG A 96 3.06 -2.00 -21.27
N LYS A 97 2.66 -2.91 -22.18
CA LYS A 97 3.25 -4.24 -22.28
C LYS A 97 4.70 -4.15 -22.77
N LEU A 98 5.60 -4.90 -22.15
CA LEU A 98 6.98 -5.06 -22.57
C LEU A 98 7.11 -6.15 -23.64
N HIS A 99 8.03 -5.92 -24.60
CA HIS A 99 8.45 -6.95 -25.55
C HIS A 99 9.29 -8.03 -24.87
N ARG A 100 9.46 -9.18 -25.53
CA ARG A 100 10.24 -10.30 -24.98
C ARG A 100 11.69 -9.90 -24.70
N GLN A 101 12.37 -9.28 -25.67
CA GLN A 101 13.74 -8.77 -25.53
C GLN A 101 13.90 -7.79 -24.35
N GLU A 102 12.90 -6.95 -24.10
CA GLU A 102 12.93 -6.00 -22.97
C GLU A 102 12.77 -6.70 -21.62
N LYS A 103 12.00 -7.79 -21.57
CA LYS A 103 11.87 -8.62 -20.38
C LYS A 103 13.16 -9.40 -20.12
N ASP A 104 13.74 -9.96 -21.18
CA ASP A 104 14.99 -10.71 -21.10
C ASP A 104 16.11 -9.78 -20.59
N LEU A 105 16.22 -8.56 -21.14
CA LEU A 105 17.17 -7.55 -20.64
C LEU A 105 16.96 -7.19 -19.16
N LEU A 106 15.71 -7.18 -18.69
CA LEU A 106 15.37 -6.82 -17.31
C LEU A 106 15.57 -7.97 -16.31
N LEU A 107 15.29 -9.20 -16.73
CA LEU A 107 15.15 -10.36 -15.83
C LEU A 107 16.27 -11.39 -16.00
N ASP A 108 16.89 -11.45 -17.18
CA ASP A 108 17.85 -12.48 -17.57
C ASP A 108 19.13 -11.81 -18.10
N HIS A 109 19.79 -11.07 -17.20
CA HIS A 109 21.06 -10.40 -17.47
C HIS A 109 22.08 -10.76 -16.39
N GLU A 110 23.34 -10.82 -16.80
CA GLU A 110 24.44 -10.99 -15.85
C GLU A 110 24.44 -9.82 -14.86
N SER A 111 24.36 -10.17 -13.58
CA SER A 111 24.31 -9.21 -12.48
C SER A 111 25.35 -9.58 -11.43
N GLU A 112 26.20 -8.64 -11.06
CA GLU A 112 27.02 -8.78 -9.87
C GLU A 112 26.13 -8.60 -8.65
N THR A 113 25.80 -9.72 -7.99
CA THR A 113 24.88 -9.73 -6.85
C THR A 113 25.60 -9.79 -5.50
N VAL A 114 26.93 -9.72 -5.50
CA VAL A 114 27.73 -9.74 -4.28
C VAL A 114 27.37 -8.52 -3.43
N ASN A 115 26.87 -8.76 -2.22
CA ASN A 115 26.38 -7.73 -1.29
C ASN A 115 25.25 -6.84 -1.82
N ALA A 116 24.52 -7.28 -2.84
CA ALA A 116 23.41 -6.50 -3.38
C ALA A 116 22.25 -6.35 -2.36
N VAL A 117 21.63 -5.17 -2.39
CA VAL A 117 20.39 -4.89 -1.66
C VAL A 117 19.25 -5.67 -2.32
N GLN A 118 18.49 -6.41 -1.51
CA GLN A 118 17.33 -7.18 -1.96
C GLN A 118 16.03 -6.50 -1.52
N LEU A 119 15.04 -6.49 -2.41
CA LEU A 119 13.72 -5.88 -2.17
C LEU A 119 12.64 -6.96 -2.28
N PHE A 120 11.67 -6.92 -1.38
CA PHE A 120 10.56 -7.88 -1.30
C PHE A 120 9.23 -7.15 -1.10
N GLY A 121 8.12 -7.84 -1.41
CA GLY A 121 6.78 -7.27 -1.33
C GLY A 121 6.26 -7.14 0.10
N THR A 122 6.74 -7.99 1.02
CA THR A 122 6.25 -8.05 2.40
C THR A 122 7.36 -7.99 3.44
N ARG A 123 7.02 -7.50 4.64
CA ARG A 123 7.95 -7.49 5.80
C ARG A 123 8.33 -8.89 6.25
N ALA A 124 7.44 -9.87 6.12
CA ALA A 124 7.69 -11.26 6.51
C ALA A 124 8.78 -11.89 5.64
N GLU A 125 8.73 -11.69 4.31
CA GLU A 125 9.78 -12.14 3.39
C GLU A 125 11.12 -11.48 3.71
N VAL A 126 11.12 -10.15 3.91
CA VAL A 126 12.34 -9.41 4.31
C VAL A 126 12.92 -9.99 5.61
N LYS A 127 12.07 -10.20 6.62
CA LYS A 127 12.51 -10.73 7.93
C LYS A 127 13.12 -12.11 7.78
N HIS A 128 12.46 -13.02 7.06
CA HIS A 128 12.96 -14.37 6.83
C HIS A 128 14.36 -14.39 6.19
N ILE A 129 14.57 -13.57 5.15
CA ILE A 129 15.85 -13.47 4.47
C ILE A 129 16.93 -12.82 5.35
N ASN A 130 16.56 -11.77 6.09
CA ASN A 130 17.47 -11.10 7.02
C ASN A 130 17.88 -12.02 8.16
N ASP A 131 16.95 -12.75 8.78
CA ASP A 131 17.24 -13.72 9.84
C ASP A 131 18.18 -14.83 9.34
N HIS A 132 17.92 -15.36 8.13
CA HIS A 132 18.79 -16.37 7.52
C HIS A 132 20.21 -15.84 7.27
N ARG A 133 20.37 -14.61 6.76
CA ARG A 133 21.69 -13.98 6.58
C ARG A 133 22.36 -13.66 7.92
N PHE A 134 21.60 -13.22 8.92
CA PHE A 134 22.07 -12.95 10.27
C PHE A 134 22.64 -14.21 10.94
N ASN A 135 22.00 -15.37 10.75
CA ASN A 135 22.46 -16.64 11.31
C ASN A 135 23.78 -17.11 10.72
N LYS A 136 24.09 -16.74 9.47
CA LYS A 136 25.39 -17.04 8.82
C LYS A 136 26.55 -16.22 9.37
N LEU A 137 26.30 -15.13 10.08
CA LEU A 137 27.36 -14.30 10.67
C LEU A 137 27.98 -15.02 11.88
N VAL A 138 29.30 -15.15 11.88
CA VAL A 138 30.08 -15.87 12.91
C VAL A 138 30.15 -15.12 14.24
N SER A 139 29.95 -13.80 14.25
CA SER A 139 30.11 -12.99 15.46
C SER A 139 29.02 -13.24 16.52
N THR A 140 29.35 -12.97 17.78
CA THR A 140 28.43 -13.04 18.92
C THR A 140 27.22 -12.11 18.74
N ALA A 141 26.02 -12.66 18.95
CA ALA A 141 24.78 -11.89 18.94
C ALA A 141 24.58 -11.16 20.28
N ARG A 142 24.12 -9.91 20.21
CA ARG A 142 23.66 -9.12 21.36
C ARG A 142 22.16 -8.87 21.21
N SER A 143 21.40 -9.23 22.23
CA SER A 143 19.95 -9.07 22.25
C SER A 143 19.56 -7.81 23.01
N TYR A 144 18.61 -7.08 22.46
CA TYR A 144 18.01 -5.87 23.04
C TYR A 144 16.50 -6.05 23.04
N SER A 145 15.90 -6.07 24.22
CA SER A 145 14.44 -6.14 24.37
C SER A 145 13.85 -4.75 24.52
N SER A 146 12.70 -4.51 23.89
CA SER A 146 11.94 -3.29 24.07
C SER A 146 11.33 -3.27 25.47
N PHE A 147 11.15 -2.07 26.01
CA PHE A 147 10.37 -1.85 27.22
C PHE A 147 9.14 -1.03 26.84
N ASP A 148 8.01 -1.70 26.71
CA ASP A 148 6.75 -1.07 26.34
C ASP A 148 6.02 -0.59 27.60
N HIS A 149 5.71 0.70 27.63
CA HIS A 149 4.91 1.30 28.70
C HIS A 149 3.71 2.03 28.11
N CYS A 150 2.51 1.62 28.51
CA CYS A 150 1.27 2.31 28.15
C CYS A 150 0.78 3.13 29.35
N ARG A 151 0.78 4.47 29.22
CA ARG A 151 0.14 5.35 30.19
C ARG A 151 -1.27 5.69 29.70
N TRP A 152 -2.27 5.10 30.36
CA TRP A 152 -3.67 5.30 30.03
C TRP A 152 -4.27 6.41 30.91
N ASN A 153 -4.91 7.41 30.28
CA ASN A 153 -5.65 8.47 30.95
C ASN A 153 -7.16 8.17 30.88
N GLY A 154 -7.69 7.32 31.78
CA GLY A 154 -9.13 7.28 32.07
C GLY A 154 -9.85 5.91 32.00
N ASP A 155 -10.84 5.78 32.89
CA ASP A 155 -11.68 4.63 33.21
C ASP A 155 -12.57 4.12 32.06
N LYS A 156 -12.11 3.13 31.28
CA LYS A 156 -13.01 2.21 30.53
C LYS A 156 -12.41 0.80 30.40
N GLY A 157 -12.75 -0.05 31.37
CA GLY A 157 -13.29 -1.43 31.27
C GLY A 157 -12.86 -2.43 30.20
N HIS A 158 -11.81 -2.23 29.42
CA HIS A 158 -11.22 -3.31 28.61
C HIS A 158 -9.95 -3.82 29.31
N ASP A 159 -9.73 -5.13 29.29
CA ASP A 159 -8.51 -5.74 29.84
C ASP A 159 -7.31 -5.40 28.95
N HIS A 160 -6.82 -4.18 29.08
CA HIS A 160 -5.68 -3.64 28.32
C HIS A 160 -4.33 -4.20 28.80
N ARG A 161 -4.36 -5.07 29.82
CA ARG A 161 -3.19 -5.82 30.32
C ARG A 161 -3.11 -7.22 29.73
N ALA A 162 -4.11 -7.63 28.95
CA ALA A 162 -4.09 -8.91 28.26
C ALA A 162 -2.87 -8.96 27.33
N ARG A 163 -1.97 -9.88 27.65
CA ARG A 163 -0.76 -10.17 26.88
C ARG A 163 -1.10 -11.20 25.82
N SER A 164 -0.41 -11.09 24.69
CA SER A 164 -0.37 -12.15 23.69
C SER A 164 0.10 -13.45 24.35
N THR A 165 -0.18 -14.58 23.71
CA THR A 165 0.24 -15.92 24.13
C THR A 165 1.75 -16.08 24.26
N ASP A 166 2.53 -15.16 23.68
CA ASP A 166 3.98 -15.05 23.86
C ASP A 166 4.40 -14.42 25.20
N GLY A 167 3.46 -13.87 25.98
CA GLY A 167 3.68 -13.28 27.29
C GLY A 167 4.41 -11.93 27.29
N GLU A 168 4.90 -11.46 26.15
CA GLU A 168 5.75 -10.27 26.07
C GLU A 168 4.99 -9.06 25.52
N THR A 169 4.09 -9.27 24.55
CA THR A 169 3.43 -8.17 23.83
C THR A 169 2.03 -7.91 24.36
N LEU A 170 1.66 -6.66 24.65
CA LEU A 170 0.27 -6.31 24.94
C LEU A 170 -0.60 -6.50 23.69
N LEU A 171 -1.79 -7.11 23.81
CA LEU A 171 -2.70 -7.29 22.67
C LEU A 171 -3.11 -5.96 22.01
N ALA A 172 -3.12 -4.86 22.77
CA ALA A 172 -3.36 -3.51 22.24
C ALA A 172 -2.21 -2.99 21.35
N LEU A 173 -1.04 -3.62 21.41
CA LEU A 173 0.17 -3.31 20.64
C LEU A 173 0.48 -4.41 19.61
N LYS A 174 -0.50 -5.19 19.17
CA LYS A 174 -0.33 -6.36 18.29
C LYS A 174 0.41 -6.05 16.96
N ASP A 175 0.37 -4.80 16.50
CA ASP A 175 1.18 -4.31 15.37
C ASP A 175 2.16 -3.23 15.86
N PRO A 176 3.20 -3.59 16.63
CA PRO A 176 4.12 -2.60 17.12
C PRO A 176 4.95 -2.06 15.95
N LYS A 177 5.19 -0.74 15.94
CA LYS A 177 6.02 -0.09 14.91
C LYS A 177 7.45 -0.66 14.89
N TYR A 178 7.90 -1.18 16.02
CA TYR A 178 9.23 -1.75 16.25
C TYR A 178 9.13 -3.17 16.77
N ASP A 179 10.14 -3.97 16.46
CA ASP A 179 10.21 -5.34 16.97
C ASP A 179 10.44 -5.33 18.50
N PRO A 180 9.74 -6.19 19.26
CA PRO A 180 9.86 -6.24 20.72
C PRO A 180 11.23 -6.76 21.18
N GLN A 181 11.94 -7.47 20.30
CA GLN A 181 13.30 -7.90 20.53
C GLN A 181 14.11 -7.77 19.24
N VAL A 182 15.29 -7.16 19.34
CA VAL A 182 16.24 -7.03 18.24
C VAL A 182 17.55 -7.69 18.62
N GLN A 183 18.08 -8.51 17.71
CA GLN A 183 19.40 -9.13 17.86
C GLN A 183 20.38 -8.51 16.86
N LEU A 184 21.56 -8.14 17.34
CA LEU A 184 22.60 -7.48 16.56
C LEU A 184 23.90 -8.28 16.60
N LYS A 185 24.60 -8.32 15.48
CA LYS A 185 25.91 -8.96 15.30
C LYS A 185 26.89 -7.94 14.74
N LYS A 186 28.19 -8.11 14.99
CA LYS A 186 29.22 -7.22 14.43
C LYS A 186 29.16 -7.34 12.90
N VAL A 187 29.48 -6.25 12.18
CA VAL A 187 29.42 -6.17 10.71
C VAL A 187 28.02 -6.22 10.07
N LEU A 188 26.94 -6.30 10.86
CA LEU A 188 25.56 -6.29 10.34
C LEU A 188 25.18 -4.87 9.84
N PRO A 189 24.78 -4.70 8.57
CA PRO A 189 24.18 -3.46 8.11
C PRO A 189 22.84 -3.21 8.80
N ILE A 190 22.65 -2.02 9.36
CA ILE A 190 21.40 -1.62 10.02
C ILE A 190 20.85 -0.34 9.41
N HIS A 191 19.53 -0.19 9.47
CA HIS A 191 18.86 1.06 9.13
C HIS A 191 18.28 1.67 10.40
N TRP A 192 18.59 2.94 10.65
CA TRP A 192 18.09 3.66 11.82
C TRP A 192 16.65 4.11 11.61
N SER A 193 15.77 3.79 12.56
CA SER A 193 14.38 4.27 12.58
C SER A 193 14.05 4.90 13.92
N GLN A 194 13.60 6.16 13.90
CA GLN A 194 13.16 6.86 15.11
C GLN A 194 11.66 7.16 15.03
N GLY A 195 10.97 7.03 16.16
CA GLY A 195 9.57 7.44 16.30
C GLY A 195 9.53 8.85 16.88
N HIS A 196 8.93 9.80 16.18
CA HIS A 196 8.62 11.08 16.79
C HIS A 196 7.56 10.89 17.86
N ARG A 197 7.85 11.34 19.10
CA ARG A 197 6.80 11.60 20.09
C ARG A 197 6.11 12.87 19.62
N PHE A 198 4.86 12.75 19.19
CA PHE A 198 3.98 13.92 19.16
C PHE A 198 3.70 14.27 20.63
N HIS A 199 4.20 15.44 21.04
CA HIS A 199 3.97 16.02 22.36
C HIS A 199 2.49 16.39 22.54
#